data_AF-F8QHJ3-F1
#
_entry.id   AF-F8QHJ3-F1
#
_cell.length_a   1.000
_cell.length_b   1.000
_cell.length_c   1.000
_cell.angle_alpha   90.00
_cell.angle_beta   90.00
_cell.angle_gamma   90.00
#
_symmetry.space_group_name_H-M   'P 1'
#
loop_
_entity.id
_entity.type
_entity.pdbx_description
1 polymer ?
#
loop_
_entity_poly.entity_id
_entity_poly.type
_entity_poly.pdbx_seq_one_letter_code
_entity_poly.pdbx_strand_id
1 'polypeptide(L)'
;GILQETTAADTPQQNGIAGRMNQTLATTLATTMLHDLMLPKSFGVNAMQTAACITAHSPASGLHGKTLYKILFKRSIDPTLFRPFICQAYALILKDKQQEKFYSKGRKAIMIGYTHGKQAYKL
;
A
#
# COMPACT_ATOMS: atom_id res chain seq x y z
N GLY A 1 19.42 -0.28 -21.37
CA GLY A 1 18.74 1.02 -21.55
C GLY A 1 17.25 0.83 -21.44
N ILE A 2 16.50 1.87 -21.07
CA ILE A 2 15.02 1.86 -21.06
C ILE A 2 14.55 2.54 -22.36
N LEU A 3 13.68 1.88 -23.13
CA LEU A 3 13.02 2.50 -24.28
C LEU A 3 11.77 3.22 -23.78
N GLN A 4 11.75 4.54 -23.90
CA GLN A 4 10.57 5.34 -23.55
C GLN A 4 9.69 5.47 -24.79
N GLU A 5 8.57 4.75 -24.80
CA GLU A 5 7.53 4.95 -25.81
C GLU A 5 6.57 6.04 -25.33
N THR A 6 6.39 7.08 -26.15
CA THR A 6 5.46 8.17 -25.86
C THR A 6 4.16 7.96 -26.59
N THR A 7 3.07 8.32 -25.92
CA THR A 7 1.73 8.30 -26.53
C THR A 7 1.64 9.38 -27.60
N ALA A 8 0.92 9.12 -28.70
CA ALA A 8 0.65 10.16 -29.68
C ALA A 8 -0.16 11.30 -29.03
N ALA A 9 0.02 12.53 -29.52
CA ALA A 9 -0.81 13.64 -29.10
C ALA A 9 -2.30 13.34 -29.41
N ASP A 10 -3.20 13.76 -28.53
CA ASP A 10 -4.66 13.63 -28.68
C ASP A 10 -5.21 12.19 -28.76
N THR A 11 -4.46 11.17 -28.33
CA THR A 11 -4.94 9.77 -28.22
C THR A 11 -5.08 9.30 -26.76
N PRO A 12 -6.01 9.86 -25.96
CA PRO A 12 -6.20 9.47 -24.56
C PRO A 12 -6.57 7.99 -24.37
N GLN A 13 -7.09 7.33 -25.42
CA GLN A 13 -7.39 5.90 -25.41
C GLN A 13 -6.14 5.04 -25.17
N GLN A 14 -4.97 5.45 -25.69
CA GLN A 14 -3.72 4.73 -25.52
C GLN A 14 -3.24 4.73 -24.06
N ASN A 15 -3.57 5.78 -23.29
CA ASN A 15 -3.26 5.86 -21.85
C ASN A 15 -4.45 5.47 -20.96
N GLY A 16 -5.54 4.97 -21.55
CA GLY A 16 -6.80 4.78 -20.85
C GLY A 16 -6.71 3.79 -19.68
N ILE A 17 -5.85 2.77 -19.78
CA ILE A 17 -5.66 1.79 -18.70
C ILE A 17 -4.98 2.44 -17.49
N ALA A 18 -3.86 3.16 -17.71
CA ALA A 18 -3.15 3.81 -16.63
C ALA A 18 -3.98 4.95 -16.03
N GLY A 19 -4.70 5.71 -16.86
CA GLY A 19 -5.64 6.74 -16.40
C GLY A 19 -6.73 6.18 -15.47
N ARG A 20 -7.43 5.12 -15.90
CA ARG A 20 -8.45 4.45 -15.08
C ARG A 20 -7.88 3.90 -13.77
N MET A 21 -6.69 3.32 -13.81
CA MET A 21 -6.04 2.79 -12.62
C MET A 21 -5.67 3.91 -11.64
N ASN A 22 -5.06 4.99 -12.13
CA ASN A 22 -4.68 6.14 -11.32
C ASN A 22 -5.92 6.81 -10.70
N GLN A 23 -7.00 6.94 -11.48
CA GLN A 23 -8.27 7.45 -10.98
C GLN A 23 -8.83 6.54 -9.87
N THR A 24 -8.87 5.22 -10.09
CA THR A 24 -9.35 4.26 -9.08
C THR A 24 -8.55 4.36 -7.78
N LEU A 25 -7.22 4.41 -7.87
CA LEU A 25 -6.35 4.49 -6.69
C LEU A 25 -6.53 5.81 -5.92
N ALA A 26 -6.49 6.95 -6.62
CA ALA A 26 -6.52 8.27 -5.98
C ALA A 26 -7.93 8.70 -5.57
N THR A 27 -8.88 8.62 -6.49
CA THR A 27 -10.23 9.17 -6.28
C THR A 27 -11.16 8.17 -5.58
N THR A 28 -11.07 6.89 -5.89
CA THR A 28 -11.98 5.89 -5.28
C THR A 28 -11.39 5.37 -3.98
N LEU A 29 -10.24 4.71 -4.01
CA LEU A 29 -9.73 3.97 -2.85
C LEU A 29 -9.15 4.90 -1.77
N ALA A 30 -8.22 5.77 -2.13
CA ALA A 30 -7.57 6.65 -1.14
C ALA A 30 -8.56 7.63 -0.50
N THR A 31 -9.46 8.22 -1.30
CA THR A 31 -10.49 9.14 -0.77
C THR A 31 -11.47 8.41 0.14
N THR A 32 -11.89 7.18 -0.21
CA THR A 32 -12.76 6.36 0.65
C THR A 32 -12.08 6.05 1.98
N MET A 33 -10.80 5.62 1.96
CA MET A 33 -10.03 5.36 3.19
C MET A 33 -9.93 6.60 4.09
N LEU A 34 -9.69 7.78 3.50
CA LEU A 34 -9.61 9.03 4.27
C LEU A 34 -10.97 9.42 4.86
N HIS A 35 -12.05 9.27 4.09
CA HIS A 35 -13.39 9.65 4.52
C HIS A 35 -13.90 8.72 5.63
N ASP A 36 -13.71 7.41 5.48
CA ASP A 36 -14.11 6.39 6.46
C ASP A 36 -13.46 6.62 7.83
N LEU A 37 -12.19 7.04 7.83
CA LEU A 37 -11.41 7.30 9.04
C LEU A 37 -11.42 8.78 9.47
N MET A 38 -12.19 9.64 8.79
CA MET A 38 -12.23 11.09 9.03
C MET A 38 -10.85 11.76 9.07
N LEU A 39 -9.94 11.34 8.19
CA LEU A 39 -8.56 11.81 8.18
C LEU A 39 -8.36 13.05 7.29
N PRO A 40 -7.41 13.93 7.66
CA PRO A 40 -7.08 15.07 6.82
C PRO A 40 -6.38 14.63 5.53
N LYS A 41 -6.52 15.46 4.49
CA LYS A 41 -5.91 15.24 3.16
C LYS A 41 -4.39 15.06 3.19
N SER A 42 -3.72 15.49 4.27
CA SER A 42 -2.27 15.27 4.48
C SER A 42 -1.89 13.78 4.49
N PHE A 43 -2.81 12.89 4.86
CA PHE A 43 -2.60 11.43 4.80
C PHE A 43 -2.80 10.85 3.39
N GLY A 44 -3.18 11.67 2.40
CA GLY A 44 -3.51 11.20 1.04
C GLY A 44 -2.40 10.39 0.38
N VAL A 45 -1.14 10.76 0.55
CA VAL A 45 -0.01 10.00 0.00
C VAL A 45 0.08 8.60 0.63
N ASN A 46 -0.07 8.51 1.95
CA ASN A 46 -0.04 7.24 2.69
C ASN A 46 -1.25 6.36 2.32
N ALA A 47 -2.44 6.96 2.18
CA ALA A 47 -3.65 6.27 1.75
C ALA A 47 -3.51 5.74 0.31
N MET A 48 -3.00 6.56 -0.62
CA MET A 48 -2.73 6.13 -2.00
C MET A 48 -1.72 4.98 -2.06
N GLN A 49 -0.61 5.06 -1.32
CA GLN A 49 0.39 3.99 -1.26
C GLN A 49 -0.21 2.69 -0.70
N THR A 50 -1.05 2.81 0.34
CA THR A 50 -1.74 1.67 0.94
C THR A 50 -2.73 1.05 -0.03
N ALA A 51 -3.55 1.86 -0.71
CA ALA A 51 -4.48 1.43 -1.74
C ALA A 51 -3.76 0.72 -2.91
N ALA A 52 -2.64 1.29 -3.39
CA ALA A 52 -1.84 0.68 -4.45
C ALA A 52 -1.25 -0.67 -4.00
N CYS A 53 -0.74 -0.74 -2.77
CA CYS A 53 -0.23 -1.98 -2.20
C CYS A 53 -1.33 -3.06 -2.13
N ILE A 54 -2.49 -2.74 -1.55
CA ILE A 54 -3.60 -3.69 -1.46
C ILE A 54 -4.05 -4.12 -2.85
N THR A 55 -4.20 -3.19 -3.79
CA THR A 55 -4.67 -3.51 -5.15
C THR A 55 -3.69 -4.42 -5.90
N ALA A 56 -2.38 -4.20 -5.78
CA ALA A 56 -1.37 -5.05 -6.40
C ALA A 56 -1.38 -6.49 -5.86
N HIS A 57 -1.83 -6.68 -4.61
CA HIS A 57 -1.88 -7.98 -3.94
C HIS A 57 -3.31 -8.55 -3.84
N SER A 58 -4.30 -7.85 -4.37
CA SER A 58 -5.67 -8.34 -4.44
C SER A 58 -5.85 -9.21 -5.68
N PRO A 59 -6.63 -10.30 -5.58
CA PRO A 59 -6.98 -11.10 -6.74
C PRO A 59 -7.89 -10.29 -7.67
N ALA A 60 -7.60 -10.31 -8.97
CA ALA A 60 -8.42 -9.63 -9.97
C ALA A 60 -9.09 -10.65 -10.90
N SER A 61 -10.35 -10.40 -11.28
CA SER A 61 -11.12 -11.24 -12.20
C SER A 61 -10.42 -11.38 -13.56
N GLY A 62 -9.89 -10.26 -14.09
CA GLY A 62 -9.10 -10.25 -15.32
C GLY A 62 -7.77 -11.02 -15.24
N LEU A 63 -7.37 -11.46 -14.05
CA LEU A 63 -6.17 -12.26 -13.81
C LEU A 63 -6.49 -13.70 -13.37
N HIS A 64 -7.72 -14.18 -13.63
CA HIS A 64 -8.19 -15.51 -13.20
C HIS A 64 -8.02 -15.74 -11.68
N GLY A 65 -8.28 -14.70 -10.88
CA GLY A 65 -8.14 -14.75 -9.42
C GLY A 65 -6.69 -14.74 -8.91
N LYS A 66 -5.70 -14.51 -9.78
CA LYS A 66 -4.31 -14.27 -9.38
C LYS A 66 -4.11 -12.80 -9.01
N THR A 67 -3.10 -12.55 -8.19
CA THR A 67 -2.69 -11.19 -7.81
C THR A 67 -1.68 -10.64 -8.80
N LEU A 68 -1.71 -9.32 -9.05
CA LEU A 68 -0.78 -8.67 -9.96
C LEU A 68 0.69 -8.88 -9.52
N TYR A 69 0.93 -8.78 -8.20
CA TYR A 69 2.25 -9.00 -7.62
C TYR A 69 2.78 -10.42 -7.91
N LYS A 70 1.92 -11.44 -7.82
CA LYS A 70 2.30 -12.82 -8.13
C LYS A 70 2.63 -13.00 -9.61
N ILE A 71 1.95 -12.31 -10.50
CA ILE A 71 2.21 -12.39 -11.95
C ILE A 71 3.53 -11.70 -12.30
N LEU A 72 3.74 -10.47 -11.78
CA LEU A 72 4.92 -9.67 -12.12
C LEU A 72 6.20 -10.20 -11.47
N PHE A 73 6.15 -10.58 -10.19
CA PHE A 73 7.34 -10.94 -9.41
C PHE A 73 7.48 -12.45 -9.17
N LYS A 74 6.51 -13.27 -9.63
CA LYS A 74 6.46 -14.73 -9.39
C LYS A 74 6.57 -15.10 -7.90
N ARG A 75 6.16 -14.21 -7.00
CA ARG A 75 6.21 -14.38 -5.55
C ARG A 75 4.81 -14.23 -4.96
N SER A 76 4.48 -15.08 -4.00
CA SER A 76 3.28 -14.91 -3.17
C SER A 76 3.63 -14.20 -1.87
N ILE A 77 2.68 -13.43 -1.37
CA ILE A 77 2.73 -12.80 -0.05
C ILE A 77 1.57 -13.36 0.76
N ASP A 78 1.82 -13.60 2.04
CA ASP A 78 0.78 -14.08 2.95
C ASP A 78 -0.30 -13.01 3.13
N PRO A 79 -1.58 -13.31 2.87
CA PRO A 79 -2.66 -12.34 2.98
C PRO A 79 -2.88 -11.86 4.43
N THR A 80 -2.40 -12.62 5.41
CA THR A 80 -2.46 -12.28 6.83
C THR A 80 -1.63 -11.04 7.20
N LEU A 81 -0.75 -10.58 6.31
CA LEU A 81 0.04 -9.37 6.46
C LEU A 81 -0.77 -8.10 6.16
N PHE A 82 -1.91 -8.21 5.49
CA PHE A 82 -2.75 -7.05 5.28
C PHE A 82 -3.48 -6.69 6.57
N ARG A 83 -3.42 -5.41 6.91
CA ARG A 83 -4.08 -4.81 8.06
C ARG A 83 -4.83 -3.56 7.62
N PRO A 84 -5.92 -3.19 8.33
CA PRO A 84 -6.64 -1.95 8.06
C PRO A 84 -5.71 -0.75 8.13
N PHE A 85 -5.95 0.23 7.26
CA PHE A 85 -5.23 1.50 7.31
C PHE A 85 -5.49 2.17 8.67
N ILE A 86 -4.45 2.74 9.30
CA ILE A 86 -4.54 3.49 10.57
C ILE A 86 -4.94 2.60 11.75
N CYS A 87 -4.70 1.28 11.66
CA CYS A 87 -4.91 0.37 12.78
C CYS A 87 -3.85 0.57 13.89
N GLN A 88 -4.23 0.28 15.13
CA GLN A 88 -3.30 0.26 16.25
C GLN A 88 -2.22 -0.80 16.03
N ALA A 89 -0.96 -0.41 16.25
CA ALA A 89 0.21 -1.27 16.09
C ALA A 89 1.18 -1.07 17.27
N TYR A 90 2.18 -1.95 17.36
CA TYR A 90 3.24 -1.85 18.36
C TYR A 90 4.61 -1.97 17.67
N ALA A 91 5.45 -0.94 17.83
CA ALA A 91 6.83 -0.97 17.38
C ALA A 91 7.68 -1.73 18.39
N LEU A 92 8.38 -2.78 17.95
CA LEU A 92 9.29 -3.53 18.82
C LEU A 92 10.49 -2.64 19.20
N ILE A 93 10.78 -2.54 20.50
CA ILE A 93 11.97 -1.86 21.01
C ILE A 93 13.11 -2.88 21.05
N LEU A 94 14.21 -2.62 20.32
CA LEU A 94 15.40 -3.48 20.29
C LEU A 94 15.98 -3.66 21.69
N LYS A 95 16.47 -4.86 22.00
CA LYS A 95 17.00 -5.24 23.32
C LYS A 95 18.09 -4.29 23.82
N ASP A 96 18.94 -3.79 22.93
CA ASP A 96 20.04 -2.88 23.30
C ASP A 96 19.56 -1.49 23.76
N LYS A 97 18.29 -1.16 23.46
CA LYS A 97 17.61 0.06 23.93
C LYS A 97 16.67 -0.22 25.10
N GLN A 98 16.53 -1.48 25.53
CA GLN A 98 15.77 -1.84 26.72
C GLN A 98 16.68 -1.61 27.93
N GLN A 99 16.34 -0.62 28.74
CA GLN A 99 17.13 -0.28 29.93
C GLN A 99 17.03 -1.35 31.03
N GLU A 100 15.93 -2.11 31.09
CA GLU A 100 15.71 -3.12 32.14
C GLU A 100 14.84 -4.31 31.69
N LYS A 101 14.93 -5.44 32.43
CA LYS A 101 14.29 -6.74 32.17
C LYS A 101 12.75 -6.72 32.15
N PHE A 102 12.13 -5.70 32.77
CA PHE A 102 10.68 -5.57 32.94
C PHE A 102 10.04 -4.38 32.20
N TYR A 103 10.80 -3.64 31.39
CA TYR A 103 10.24 -2.54 30.62
C TYR A 103 9.39 -3.01 29.44
N SER A 104 8.47 -2.14 29.00
CA SER A 104 7.63 -2.40 27.82
C SER A 104 8.50 -2.74 26.62
N LYS A 105 8.28 -3.93 26.04
CA LYS A 105 9.00 -4.41 24.85
C LYS A 105 8.53 -3.73 23.56
N GLY A 106 7.45 -2.95 23.63
CA GLY A 106 6.85 -2.29 22.49
C GLY A 106 6.38 -0.88 22.78
N ARG A 107 6.46 -0.02 21.76
CA ARG A 107 5.86 1.30 21.78
C ARG A 107 4.55 1.27 21.00
N LYS A 108 3.45 1.70 21.62
CA LYS A 108 2.16 1.86 20.93
C LYS A 108 2.34 2.86 19.78
N ALA A 109 1.85 2.49 18.61
CA ALA A 109 1.94 3.25 17.37
C ALA A 109 0.66 3.04 16.53
N ILE A 110 0.58 3.72 15.40
CA ILE A 110 -0.51 3.61 14.43
C ILE A 110 0.12 3.21 13.10
N MET A 111 -0.40 2.16 12.47
CA MET A 111 0.08 1.77 11.15
C MET A 111 -0.42 2.76 10.09
N ILE A 112 0.49 3.48 9.45
CA ILE A 112 0.20 4.44 8.39
C ILE A 112 0.46 3.88 6.98
N GLY A 113 0.79 2.60 6.84
CA GLY A 113 0.90 1.92 5.54
C GLY A 113 1.94 0.80 5.50
N TYR A 114 2.39 0.46 4.29
CA TYR A 114 3.36 -0.61 4.02
C TYR A 114 4.69 -0.04 3.52
N THR A 115 5.79 -0.65 3.93
CA THR A 115 7.13 -0.27 3.47
C THR A 115 7.44 -0.94 2.14
N HIS A 116 7.91 -0.17 1.15
CA HIS A 116 8.29 -0.74 -0.14
C HIS A 116 9.47 -1.71 -0.01
N GLY A 117 9.36 -2.88 -0.65
CA GLY A 117 10.43 -3.89 -0.72
C GLY A 117 10.74 -4.63 0.59
N LYS A 118 10.00 -4.35 1.68
CA LYS A 118 10.18 -5.01 2.97
C LYS A 118 8.84 -5.50 3.49
N GLN A 119 8.84 -6.66 4.15
CA GLN A 119 7.69 -7.15 4.91
C GLN A 119 7.60 -6.42 6.25
N ALA A 120 7.39 -5.10 6.19
CA ALA A 120 7.37 -4.21 7.34
C ALA A 120 6.30 -3.13 7.20
N TYR A 121 5.64 -2.83 8.32
CA TYR A 121 4.67 -1.75 8.40
C TYR A 121 5.37 -0.40 8.56
N LYS A 122 4.79 0.63 7.95
CA LYS A 122 5.13 2.02 8.23
C LYS A 122 4.27 2.44 9.44
N LEU A 123 4.93 2.84 10.52
CA LEU A 123 4.31 3.28 11.77
C LEU A 123 4.38 4.81 11.94
#